data_AF-A0A1A3Q798-F1
#
_entry.id   AF-A0A1A3Q798-F1
#
_cell.length_a   1.000
_cell.length_b   1.000
_cell.length_c   1.000
_cell.angle_alpha   90.00
_cell.angle_beta   90.00
_cell.angle_gamma   90.00
#
_symmetry.space_group_name_H-M   'P 1'
#
loop_
_entity.id
_entity.type
_entity.pdbx_description
1 polymer ?
#
loop_
_entity_poly.entity_id
_entity_poly.type
_entity_poly.pdbx_seq_one_letter_code
_entity_poly.pdbx_strand_id
1 'polypeptide(L)'
;MVQYQTVADSAEQNRTLIQDVVIELGLRDPGGLDYQVFQLENGVGFVHIAVFDGTSEPFADCDAYQMFHRDLQQRLAGPPTISRAVLVGSYFATKR
;
A
#
# COMPACT_ATOMS: atom_id res chain seq x y z
N MET A 1 0.37 9.17 -2.81
CA MET A 1 -0.94 8.52 -2.64
C MET A 1 -1.27 7.77 -3.91
N VAL A 2 -1.77 6.54 -3.79
CA VAL A 2 -2.29 5.76 -4.92
C VAL A 2 -3.71 5.33 -4.57
N GLN A 3 -4.64 5.44 -5.51
CA GLN A 3 -6.01 4.96 -5.35
C GLN A 3 -6.41 4.13 -6.57
N TYR A 4 -7.03 2.98 -6.35
CA TYR A 4 -7.54 2.13 -7.42
C TYR A 4 -8.71 1.27 -6.96
N GLN A 5 -9.30 0.56 -7.90
CA GLN A 5 -10.32 -0.47 -7.66
C GLN A 5 -9.87 -1.77 -8.29
N THR A 6 -10.15 -2.89 -7.61
CA THR A 6 -10.01 -4.22 -8.19
C THR A 6 -11.28 -4.62 -8.92
N VAL A 7 -11.18 -5.64 -9.79
CA VAL A 7 -12.37 -6.42 -10.15
C VAL A 7 -12.91 -7.14 -8.89
N ALA A 8 -14.22 -7.42 -8.87
CA ALA A 8 -14.91 -7.91 -7.67
C ALA A 8 -14.28 -9.20 -7.10
N ASP A 9 -13.97 -10.16 -7.98
CA ASP A 9 -13.45 -11.47 -7.58
C ASP A 9 -12.01 -11.43 -7.05
N SER A 10 -11.28 -10.33 -7.28
CA SER A 10 -9.88 -10.17 -6.87
C SER A 10 -9.70 -9.38 -5.58
N ALA A 11 -10.76 -8.81 -5.01
CA ALA A 11 -10.65 -7.91 -3.85
C ALA A 11 -10.01 -8.58 -2.62
N GLU A 12 -10.46 -9.79 -2.28
CA GLU A 12 -9.94 -10.51 -1.12
C GLU A 12 -8.48 -10.94 -1.32
N GLN A 13 -8.18 -11.50 -2.50
CA GLN A 13 -6.79 -11.83 -2.87
C GLN A 13 -5.88 -10.59 -2.82
N ASN A 14 -6.38 -9.44 -3.27
CA ASN A 14 -5.64 -8.18 -3.23
C ASN A 14 -5.36 -7.72 -1.80
N ARG A 15 -6.35 -7.84 -0.92
CA ARG A 15 -6.19 -7.57 0.50
C ARG A 15 -5.13 -8.47 1.15
N THR A 16 -5.16 -9.77 0.91
CA THR A 16 -4.17 -10.71 1.46
C THR A 16 -2.75 -10.34 1.03
N LEU A 17 -2.54 -10.10 -0.27
CA LEU A 17 -1.21 -9.72 -0.77
C LEU A 17 -0.71 -8.40 -0.19
N ILE A 18 -1.59 -7.42 0.06
CA ILE A 18 -1.23 -6.18 0.74
C ILE A 18 -0.86 -6.44 2.21
N GLN A 19 -1.60 -7.31 2.91
CA GLN A 19 -1.29 -7.66 4.29
C GLN A 19 0.09 -8.31 4.41
N ASP A 20 0.43 -9.21 3.47
CA ASP A 20 1.75 -9.82 3.42
C ASP A 20 2.87 -8.77 3.27
N VAL A 21 2.67 -7.75 2.42
CA VAL A 21 3.60 -6.62 2.27
C VAL A 21 3.79 -5.88 3.59
N VAL A 22 2.69 -5.54 4.28
CA VAL A 22 2.76 -4.79 5.54
C VAL A 22 3.44 -5.61 6.63
N ILE A 23 3.17 -6.93 6.70
CA ILE A 23 3.82 -7.84 7.64
C ILE A 23 5.32 -7.90 7.38
N GLU A 24 5.73 -8.11 6.13
CA GLU A 24 7.15 -8.22 5.79
C GLU A 24 7.91 -6.91 6.06
N LEU A 25 7.33 -5.76 5.70
CA LEU A 25 7.90 -4.45 6.02
C LEU A 25 8.08 -4.26 7.52
N GLY A 26 7.08 -4.67 8.33
CA GLY A 26 7.17 -4.58 9.79
C GLY A 26 8.22 -5.49 10.40
N LEU A 27 8.50 -6.65 9.79
CA LEU A 27 9.56 -7.56 10.23
C LEU A 27 10.96 -7.07 9.85
N ARG A 28 11.09 -6.47 8.66
CA ARG A 28 12.36 -5.97 8.13
C ARG A 28 12.77 -4.63 8.70
N ASP A 29 11.78 -3.79 8.99
CA ASP A 29 11.93 -2.39 9.40
C ASP A 29 13.01 -1.64 8.58
N PRO A 30 12.80 -1.42 7.28
CA PRO A 30 13.80 -0.78 6.42
C PRO A 30 14.07 0.70 6.78
N GLY A 31 13.24 1.30 7.64
CA GLY A 31 13.28 2.73 7.95
C GLY A 31 12.87 3.64 6.79
N GLY A 32 12.58 4.90 7.11
CA GLY A 32 12.30 5.95 6.12
C GLY A 32 10.96 5.82 5.38
N LEU A 33 10.03 5.01 5.89
CA LEU A 33 8.70 4.78 5.31
C LEU A 33 7.60 4.74 6.39
N ASP A 34 6.66 5.68 6.32
CA ASP A 34 5.35 5.52 6.94
C ASP A 34 4.33 5.08 5.87
N TYR A 35 3.88 3.83 5.98
CA TYR A 35 3.00 3.22 4.98
C TYR A 35 1.65 2.80 5.58
N GLN A 36 0.58 3.25 4.96
CA GLN A 36 -0.79 2.95 5.35
C GLN A 36 -1.59 2.55 4.13
N VAL A 37 -2.36 1.48 4.25
CA VAL A 37 -3.25 1.01 3.19
C VAL A 37 -4.65 0.83 3.73
N PHE A 38 -5.62 1.35 2.98
CA PHE A 38 -7.03 1.33 3.33
C PHE A 38 -7.80 0.57 2.26
N GLN A 39 -8.76 -0.24 2.70
CA GLN A 39 -9.83 -0.75 1.85
C GLN A 39 -11.05 0.16 2.04
N LEU A 40 -11.63 0.63 0.94
CA LEU A 40 -12.82 1.47 0.95
C LEU A 40 -14.07 0.63 1.24
N GLU A 41 -15.13 1.27 1.73
CA GLU A 41 -16.38 0.60 2.15
C GLU A 41 -17.06 -0.20 1.03
N ASN A 42 -16.80 0.14 -0.23
CA ASN A 42 -17.31 -0.61 -1.39
C ASN A 42 -16.64 -1.99 -1.56
N GLY A 43 -15.67 -2.36 -0.70
CA GLY A 43 -15.02 -3.66 -0.68
C GLY A 43 -13.98 -3.89 -1.78
N VAL A 44 -14.00 -3.11 -2.87
CA VAL A 44 -13.10 -3.29 -4.02
C VAL A 44 -12.10 -2.15 -4.20
N GLY A 45 -12.33 -1.01 -3.52
CA GLY A 45 -11.47 0.16 -3.58
C GLY A 45 -10.33 0.07 -2.59
N PHE A 46 -9.14 0.49 -3.01
CA PHE A 46 -7.95 0.56 -2.17
C PHE A 46 -7.27 1.93 -2.28
N VAL A 47 -6.76 2.42 -1.15
CA VAL A 47 -5.98 3.67 -1.06
C VAL A 47 -4.68 3.37 -0.33
N HIS A 48 -3.57 3.71 -0.96
CA HIS A 48 -2.22 3.61 -0.41
C HIS A 48 -1.68 5.00 -0.12
N ILE A 49 -1.30 5.24 1.12
CA ILE A 49 -0.60 6.43 1.58
C ILE A 49 0.80 5.99 1.99
N ALA A 50 1.79 6.56 1.33
CA ALA A 50 3.18 6.23 1.57
C ALA A 50 3.95 7.54 1.66
N VAL A 51 4.51 7.77 2.86
CA VAL A 51 5.34 8.92 3.18
C VAL A 51 6.76 8.42 3.30
N PHE A 52 7.64 8.91 2.43
CA PHE A 52 9.03 8.51 2.37
C PHE A 52 9.91 9.72 2.64
N ASP A 53 11.02 9.51 3.34
CA ASP A 53 12.05 10.54 3.52
C ASP A 53 12.97 10.69 2.28
N GLY A 54 12.87 9.75 1.33
CA GLY A 54 13.62 9.74 0.07
C GLY A 54 15.06 9.24 0.19
N THR A 55 15.46 8.72 1.35
CA THR A 55 16.83 8.26 1.63
C THR A 55 17.02 6.76 1.51
N SER A 56 15.93 6.00 1.54
CA SER A 56 15.91 4.54 1.39
C SER A 56 15.03 4.08 0.22
N GLU A 57 15.29 2.87 -0.29
CA GLU A 57 14.37 2.12 -1.16
C GLU A 57 13.68 1.03 -0.33
N PRO A 58 12.63 1.35 0.45
CA PRO A 58 12.11 0.45 1.47
C PRO A 58 11.48 -0.84 0.92
N PHE A 59 11.18 -0.87 -0.38
CA PHE A 59 10.62 -2.05 -1.05
C PHE A 59 11.63 -2.87 -1.86
N ALA A 60 12.90 -2.44 -1.97
CA ALA A 60 13.87 -3.03 -2.91
C ALA A 60 14.01 -4.55 -2.76
N ASP A 61 14.09 -5.07 -1.53
CA ASP A 61 14.15 -6.51 -1.28
C ASP A 61 12.84 -7.09 -0.72
N CYS A 62 11.73 -6.35 -0.75
CA CYS A 62 10.47 -6.85 -0.18
C CYS A 62 9.82 -7.86 -1.14
N ASP A 63 9.89 -9.15 -0.80
CA ASP A 63 9.41 -10.23 -1.67
C ASP A 63 7.89 -10.20 -1.82
N ALA A 64 7.17 -9.92 -0.74
CA ALA A 64 5.72 -9.73 -0.76
C ALA A 64 5.34 -8.53 -1.64
N TYR A 65 6.15 -7.48 -1.69
CA TYR A 65 5.90 -6.33 -2.56
C TYR A 65 6.02 -6.72 -4.04
N GLN A 66 7.02 -7.53 -4.38
CA GLN A 66 7.14 -8.10 -5.72
C GLN A 66 5.96 -9.02 -6.05
N MET A 67 5.53 -9.86 -5.10
CA MET A 67 4.38 -10.73 -5.27
C MET A 67 3.07 -9.95 -5.44
N PHE A 68 2.89 -8.85 -4.72
CA PHE A 68 1.75 -7.96 -4.89
C PHE A 68 1.75 -7.29 -6.28
N HIS A 69 2.91 -6.93 -6.83
CA HIS A 69 2.98 -6.36 -8.18
C HIS A 69 2.80 -7.40 -9.28
N ARG A 70 3.04 -8.69 -8.99
CA ARG A 70 2.78 -9.78 -9.93
C ARG A 70 1.30 -9.78 -10.30
N ASP A 71 1.04 -9.73 -11.61
CA ASP A 71 -0.31 -9.74 -12.20
C ASP A 71 -1.25 -8.65 -11.68
N LEU A 72 -0.70 -7.54 -11.13
CA LEU A 72 -1.51 -6.43 -10.61
C LEU A 72 -2.51 -5.92 -11.64
N GLN A 73 -2.10 -5.75 -12.90
CA GLN A 73 -2.96 -5.28 -13.99
C GLN A 73 -4.19 -6.17 -14.22
N GLN A 74 -4.09 -7.48 -14.00
CA GLN A 74 -5.20 -8.42 -14.18
C GLN A 74 -6.25 -8.27 -13.07
N ARG A 75 -5.84 -7.79 -11.89
CA ARG A 75 -6.71 -7.60 -10.73
C ARG A 75 -7.41 -6.23 -10.74
N LEU A 76 -6.91 -5.26 -11.50
CA LEU A 76 -7.44 -3.90 -11.51
C LEU A 76 -8.67 -3.78 -12.41
N ALA A 77 -9.71 -3.09 -11.94
CA ALA A 77 -10.86 -2.71 -12.76
C ALA A 77 -10.59 -1.50 -13.67
N GLY A 78 -9.46 -0.83 -13.48
CA GLY A 78 -9.00 0.33 -14.23
C GLY A 78 -7.65 0.83 -13.73
N PRO A 79 -7.01 1.78 -14.44
CA PRO A 79 -5.71 2.29 -14.04
C PRO A 79 -5.76 2.97 -12.67
N PRO A 80 -4.69 2.86 -11.86
CA PRO A 80 -4.61 3.56 -10.58
C PRO A 80 -4.44 5.06 -10.79
N THR A 81 -5.06 5.86 -9.93
CA THR A 81 -4.80 7.29 -9.81
C THR A 81 -3.62 7.52 -8.87
N ILE A 82 -2.61 8.25 -9.32
CA ILE A 82 -1.39 8.54 -8.55
C ILE A 82 -1.28 10.04 -8.29
N SER A 83 -1.16 10.41 -7.02
CA SER A 83 -1.02 11.79 -6.58
C SER A 83 0.23 11.97 -5.70
N ARG A 84 1.01 13.00 -6.01
CA ARG A 84 2.10 13.49 -5.15
C ARG A 84 1.58 14.60 -4.24
N ALA A 85 2.06 14.63 -3.01
CA ALA A 85 1.68 15.63 -2.02
C ALA A 85 2.89 15.95 -1.13
N VAL A 86 2.85 17.13 -0.50
CA VAL A 86 3.84 17.54 0.51
C VAL A 86 3.20 17.35 1.88
N LEU A 87 3.91 16.70 2.80
CA LEU A 87 3.45 16.54 4.18
C LEU A 87 3.49 17.90 4.89
N VAL A 88 2.31 18.38 5.32
CA VAL A 88 2.20 19.60 6.14
C VAL A 88 2.29 19.26 7.63
N GLY A 89 1.85 18.07 8.02
CA GLY A 89 1.95 17.55 9.37
C GLY A 89 1.28 16.18 9.50
N SER A 90 1.68 15.41 10.51
CA SER A 90 1.06 14.14 10.89
C SER A 90 0.83 14.11 12.40
N TYR A 91 -0.24 13.46 12.83
CA TYR A 91 -0.55 13.26 14.24
C TYR A 91 -0.87 11.79 14.47
N PHE A 92 -0.16 11.17 15.41
CA PHE A 92 -0.37 9.80 15.82
C PHE A 92 -0.74 9.79 17.30
N ALA A 93 -1.94 9.33 17.61
CA ALA A 93 -2.39 9.22 18.99
C ALA A 93 -1.57 8.14 19.73
N THR A 94 -0.97 8.50 20.86
CA THR A 94 -0.20 7.58 21.71
C THR A 94 -1.00 7.03 22.90
N LYS A 95 -2.21 7.55 23.15
CA LYS A 95 -3.15 7.06 24.16
C LYS A 95 -4.25 6.26 23.46
N ARG A 96 -4.45 5.01 23.88
CA ARG A 96 -5.60 4.17 23.50
C ARG A 96 -6.66 4.22 24.59
#